data_AF-A0A934SEC9-F1
#
_entry.id   AF-A0A934SEC9-F1
#
_cell.length_a   1.000
_cell.length_b   1.000
_cell.length_c   1.000
_cell.angle_alpha   90.00
_cell.angle_beta   90.00
_cell.angle_gamma   90.00
#
_symmetry.space_group_name_H-M   'P 1'
#
loop_
_entity.id
_entity.type
_entity.pdbx_description
1 polymer ?
#
loop_
_entity_poly.entity_id
_entity_poly.type
_entity_poly.pdbx_seq_one_letter_code
_entity_poly.pdbx_strand_id
1 'polypeptide(L)'
;MTIIIMALIFGVLGGVAVALAFQSPANCRLHAERMQRYEDGKGPNPDDDLFGPHRGFRRNALTFGLFFAVIGGMLGAFVIE
;
A
#
# COMPACT_ATOMS: atom_id res chain seq x y z
N MET A 1 -19.89 6.82 -15.36
CA MET A 1 -18.65 7.51 -15.79
C MET A 1 -17.83 8.00 -14.58
N THR A 2 -18.44 8.72 -13.63
CA THR A 2 -17.79 9.22 -12.41
C THR A 2 -17.15 8.12 -11.55
N ILE A 3 -17.80 6.96 -11.40
CA ILE A 3 -17.25 5.78 -10.69
C ILE A 3 -15.89 5.37 -11.26
N ILE A 4 -15.80 5.22 -12.58
CA ILE A 4 -14.59 4.77 -13.26
C ILE A 4 -13.48 5.82 -13.12
N ILE A 5 -13.84 7.10 -13.28
CA ILE A 5 -12.87 8.21 -13.13
C ILE A 5 -12.32 8.27 -11.71
N MET A 6 -13.18 8.18 -10.69
CA MET A 6 -12.75 8.20 -9.30
C MET A 6 -11.92 6.96 -8.93
N ALA A 7 -12.30 5.78 -9.40
CA ALA A 7 -11.50 4.57 -9.22
C ALA A 7 -10.10 4.72 -9.82
N LEU A 8 -9.98 5.29 -11.03
CA LEU A 8 -8.68 5.49 -11.68
C LEU A 8 -7.83 6.52 -10.94
N ILE A 9 -8.41 7.66 -10.54
CA ILE A 9 -7.68 8.72 -9.84
C ILE A 9 -7.16 8.22 -8.50
N PHE A 10 -8.03 7.64 -7.67
CA PHE A 10 -7.63 7.14 -6.36
C PHE A 10 -6.67 5.96 -6.49
N GLY A 11 -6.90 5.06 -7.44
CA GLY A 11 -6.01 3.93 -7.66
C GLY A 11 -4.60 4.36 -8.03
N VAL A 12 -4.44 5.28 -9.00
CA VAL A 12 -3.11 5.74 -9.42
C VAL A 12 -2.44 6.57 -8.32
N LEU A 13 -3.13 7.57 -7.77
CA LEU A 13 -2.55 8.48 -6.78
C LEU A 13 -2.28 7.76 -5.45
N GLY A 14 -3.25 6.98 -4.96
CA GLY A 14 -3.14 6.24 -3.71
C GLY A 14 -2.08 5.13 -3.78
N GLY A 15 -2.03 4.38 -4.89
CA GLY A 15 -1.01 3.37 -5.11
C GLY A 15 0.40 3.96 -5.11
N VAL A 16 0.63 5.04 -5.86
CA VAL A 16 1.94 5.72 -5.93
C VAL A 16 2.32 6.33 -4.59
N ALA A 17 1.41 7.04 -3.93
CA ALA A 17 1.68 7.70 -2.64
C ALA A 17 2.11 6.68 -1.57
N VAL A 18 1.39 5.56 -1.46
CA VAL A 18 1.71 4.52 -0.48
C VAL A 18 3.00 3.77 -0.84
N ALA A 19 3.24 3.51 -2.13
CA ALA A 19 4.50 2.90 -2.55
C ALA A 19 5.72 3.77 -2.21
N LEU A 20 5.61 5.11 -2.36
CA LEU A 20 6.63 6.05 -1.91
C LEU A 20 6.74 6.08 -0.39
N ALA A 21 5.62 6.03 0.33
CA ALA A 21 5.63 5.99 1.79
C ALA A 21 6.39 4.76 2.31
N PHE A 22 6.23 3.59 1.69
CA PHE A 22 7.01 2.40 2.06
C PHE A 22 8.51 2.56 1.84
N GLN A 23 8.94 3.40 0.90
CA GLN A 23 10.37 3.70 0.69
C GLN A 23 10.92 4.77 1.64
N SER A 24 10.09 5.33 2.52
CA SER A 24 10.53 6.32 3.49
C SER A 24 11.49 5.72 4.52
N PRO A 25 12.44 6.51 5.05
CA PRO A 25 13.38 6.04 6.06
C PRO A 25 12.68 5.55 7.34
N ALA A 26 11.50 6.10 7.68
CA ALA A 26 10.73 5.65 8.83
C ALA A 26 10.24 4.20 8.67
N ASN A 27 9.70 3.85 7.50
CA ASN A 27 9.20 2.50 7.24
C ASN A 27 10.33 1.49 7.10
N CYS A 28 11.46 1.87 6.50
CA CYS A 28 12.66 1.02 6.46
C CYS A 28 13.18 0.72 7.88
N ARG A 29 13.20 1.72 8.79
CA ARG A 29 13.60 1.52 10.19
C ARG A 29 12.64 0.61 10.94
N LEU A 30 11.34 0.82 10.79
CA LEU A 30 10.32 -0.03 11.41
C LEU A 30 10.44 -1.49 10.94
N HIS A 31 10.70 -1.70 9.64
CA HIS A 31 10.91 -3.04 9.11
C HIS A 31 12.19 -3.67 9.67
N ALA A 32 13.29 -2.92 9.78
CA ALA A 32 14.51 -3.40 10.42
C ALA A 32 14.28 -3.80 11.90
N GLU A 33 13.50 -3.01 12.65
CA GLU A 33 13.11 -3.35 14.03
C GLU A 33 12.25 -4.62 14.09
N ARG A 34 11.30 -4.79 13.15
CA ARG A 34 10.49 -6.02 13.05
C ARG A 34 11.37 -7.23 12.68
N MET A 35 12.38 -7.03 11.84
CA MET A 35 13.32 -8.08 11.44
C MET A 35 14.19 -8.52 12.63
N GLN A 36 14.71 -7.57 13.41
CA GLN A 36 15.44 -7.87 14.65
C GLN A 36 14.57 -8.64 15.63
N ARG A 37 13.29 -8.26 15.79
CA ARG A 37 12.36 -9.02 16.64
C ARG A 37 12.17 -10.44 16.14
N TYR A 38 12.04 -10.64 14.83
CA TYR A 38 11.95 -11.97 14.24
C TYR A 38 13.22 -12.81 14.48
N GLU A 39 14.40 -12.22 14.31
CA GLU A 39 15.70 -12.85 14.60
C GLU A 39 15.85 -13.24 16.08
N ASP A 40 15.30 -12.43 17.00
CA ASP A 40 15.20 -12.73 18.43
C ASP A 40 14.15 -13.82 18.76
N GLY A 41 13.52 -14.42 17.75
CA GLY A 41 12.46 -15.42 17.91
C GLY A 41 11.10 -14.84 18.33
N LYS A 42 10.91 -13.52 18.17
CA LYS A 42 9.69 -12.80 18.57
C LYS A 42 8.88 -12.36 17.35
N GLY A 43 7.75 -13.03 17.13
CA GLY A 43 6.77 -12.67 16.11
C GLY A 43 7.08 -13.26 14.72
N PRO A 44 6.24 -12.97 13.72
CA PRO A 44 6.37 -13.50 12.36
C PRO A 44 7.45 -12.77 11.55
N ASN A 45 7.96 -13.44 10.51
CA ASN A 45 8.92 -12.86 9.58
C ASN A 45 8.28 -11.67 8.80
N PRO A 46 8.80 -10.45 8.92
CA PRO A 46 8.26 -9.30 8.19
C PRO A 46 8.45 -9.39 6.67
N ASP A 47 9.37 -10.25 6.17
CA ASP A 47 9.56 -10.43 4.72
C ASP A 47 8.42 -11.21 4.04
N ASP A 48 7.66 -11.97 4.82
CA ASP A 48 6.50 -12.70 4.33
C ASP A 48 5.30 -11.78 4.06
N ASP A 49 5.35 -10.54 4.56
CA ASP A 49 4.32 -9.53 4.30
C ASP A 49 4.15 -9.30 2.78
N LEU A 50 2.89 -9.18 2.35
CA LEU A 50 2.48 -8.97 0.96
C LEU A 50 3.00 -7.64 0.37
N PHE A 51 3.18 -6.66 1.25
CA PHE A 51 3.64 -5.30 0.96
C PHE A 51 4.58 -4.83 2.06
N GLY A 52 5.44 -3.87 1.73
CA GLY A 52 6.40 -3.32 2.67
C GLY A 52 7.64 -2.74 1.99
N PRO A 53 8.58 -2.16 2.77
CA PRO A 53 9.81 -1.58 2.24
C PRO A 53 10.71 -2.61 1.54
N HIS A 54 10.64 -3.89 1.94
CA HIS A 54 11.36 -5.01 1.33
C HIS A 54 10.84 -5.38 -0.06
N ARG A 55 9.61 -4.98 -0.40
CA ARG A 55 9.03 -5.20 -1.73
C ARG A 55 9.35 -4.03 -2.66
N GLY A 56 9.55 -4.33 -3.94
CA GLY A 56 9.80 -3.32 -4.96
C GLY A 56 8.62 -2.35 -5.16
N PHE A 57 8.94 -1.11 -5.56
CA PHE A 57 7.98 -0.02 -5.78
C PHE A 57 6.75 -0.46 -6.56
N ARG A 58 6.97 -1.13 -7.71
CA ARG A 58 5.88 -1.55 -8.61
C ARG A 58 4.88 -2.48 -7.93
N ARG A 59 5.34 -3.38 -7.06
CA ARG A 59 4.47 -4.33 -6.36
C ARG A 59 3.62 -3.62 -5.30
N ASN A 60 4.22 -2.73 -4.52
CA ASN A 60 3.47 -1.91 -3.55
C ASN A 60 2.47 -0.99 -4.27
N ALA A 61 2.88 -0.35 -5.36
CA ALA A 61 2.04 0.57 -6.12
C ALA A 61 0.83 -0.13 -6.75
N LEU A 62 1.02 -1.31 -7.34
CA LEU A 62 -0.08 -2.09 -7.91
C LEU A 62 -1.04 -2.60 -6.83
N THR A 63 -0.51 -3.12 -5.72
CA THR A 63 -1.33 -3.67 -4.63
C THR A 63 -2.20 -2.59 -4.03
N PHE A 64 -1.60 -1.48 -3.58
CA PHE A 64 -2.37 -0.38 -3.00
C PHE A 64 -3.18 0.37 -4.03
N GLY A 65 -2.71 0.47 -5.27
CA GLY A 65 -3.48 1.09 -6.33
C GLY A 65 -4.78 0.36 -6.62
N LEU A 66 -4.78 -0.98 -6.58
CA LEU A 66 -6.02 -1.74 -6.67
C LEU A 66 -6.94 -1.49 -5.47
N PHE A 67 -6.39 -1.49 -4.24
CA PHE A 67 -7.16 -1.18 -3.03
C PHE A 67 -7.82 0.20 -3.11
N PHE A 68 -7.06 1.24 -3.47
CA PHE A 68 -7.59 2.59 -3.58
C PHE A 68 -8.50 2.76 -4.79
N ALA A 69 -8.34 1.99 -5.86
CA ALA A 69 -9.29 2.00 -6.98
C ALA A 69 -10.67 1.48 -6.55
N VAL A 70 -10.72 0.42 -5.75
CA VAL A 70 -11.98 -0.07 -5.17
C VAL A 70 -12.63 0.99 -4.28
N ILE A 71 -11.85 1.61 -3.39
CA ILE A 71 -12.34 2.68 -2.51
C ILE A 71 -12.85 3.88 -3.34
N GLY A 72 -12.09 4.33 -4.34
CA GLY A 72 -12.48 5.42 -5.22
C GLY A 72 -13.73 5.11 -6.05
N GLY A 73 -13.89 3.86 -6.49
CA GLY A 73 -15.09 3.39 -7.16
C GLY A 73 -16.32 3.42 -6.25
N MET A 74 -16.18 2.95 -5.00
CA MET A 74 -17.25 3.02 -4.00
C MET A 74 -17.64 4.47 -3.71
N LEU A 75 -16.67 5.34 -3.44
CA LEU A 75 -16.93 6.77 -3.22
C LEU A 75 -17.60 7.42 -4.43
N GLY A 76 -17.10 7.12 -5.63
CA GLY A 76 -17.70 7.60 -6.86
C GLY A 76 -19.12 7.08 -7.12
N ALA A 77 -19.54 5.98 -6.47
CA ALA A 77 -20.90 5.48 -6.53
C ALA A 77 -21.82 6.25 -5.56
N PHE A 78 -21.35 6.53 -4.35
CA PHE A 78 -22.09 7.33 -3.35
C PHE A 78 -22.25 8.81 -3.71
N VAL A 79 -21.40 9.35 -4.59
CA VAL A 79 -21.49 10.76 -5.04
C VAL A 79 -22.58 10.98 -6.10
N ILE A 80 -23.20 9.91 -6.63
CA ILE A 80 -24.22 9.97 -7.69
C ILE A 80 -25.64 9.66 -7.17
N GLU A 81 -25.79 9.25 -5.90
CA GLU A 81 -27.09 9.22 -5.20
C GLU A 81 -27.37 10.57 -4.52
#